data_AF-A0AAW5IC88-F1
#
_entry.id   AF-A0AAW5IC88-F1
#
_cell.length_a   1.000
_cell.length_b   1.000
_cell.length_c   1.000
_cell.angle_alpha   90.00
_cell.angle_beta   90.00
_cell.angle_gamma   90.00
#
_symmetry.space_group_name_H-M   'P 1'
#
loop_
_entity.id
_entity.type
_entity.pdbx_description
1 polymer ?
#
loop_
_entity_poly.entity_id
_entity_poly.type
_entity_poly.pdbx_seq_one_letter_code
_entity_poly.pdbx_strand_id
1 'polypeptide(L)'
;MTIEEAIKQRHSVRKYIHKPLSTEVVRALEEKILECNKEGGLHIQLVTQETKAFSGIMSYGKFHGVENYLVMAGQKADDLDERIGYYGEQLVLLAQALGLNTCWAGLSYRKVNEAYKIEKGEKLTCMIALGYGESQGISHKIKTMEQVSNATSNSPSWFRKGVEAALLAPTAINQQKFSFFLQDQEGTKAGCKPKVLAKRGFSMVGYTKMDLGIAKLHFEIGAGKENFKWVVKKV
;
A
#
# COMPACT_ATOMS: atom_id res chain seq x y z
N MET A 1 4.57 -3.06 17.97
CA MET A 1 3.39 -3.77 17.43
C MET A 1 3.83 -4.78 16.39
N THR A 2 3.09 -5.86 16.24
CA THR A 2 3.27 -6.83 15.16
C THR A 2 2.79 -6.26 13.82
N ILE A 3 3.14 -6.90 12.71
CA ILE A 3 2.70 -6.45 11.38
C ILE A 3 1.19 -6.66 11.20
N GLU A 4 0.63 -7.71 11.79
CA GLU A 4 -0.81 -7.99 11.77
C GLU A 4 -1.60 -6.96 12.59
N GLU A 5 -1.04 -6.51 13.72
CA GLU A 5 -1.61 -5.38 14.47
C GLU A 5 -1.56 -4.09 13.66
N ALA A 6 -0.45 -3.82 12.97
CA ALA A 6 -0.32 -2.66 12.10
C ALA A 6 -1.38 -2.68 10.99
N ILE A 7 -1.63 -3.82 10.33
CA ILE A 7 -2.69 -3.97 9.32
C ILE A 7 -4.06 -3.62 9.88
N LYS A 8 -4.39 -4.10 11.09
CA LYS A 8 -5.70 -3.87 11.73
C LYS A 8 -5.89 -2.42 12.18
N GLN A 9 -4.84 -1.80 12.72
CA GLN A 9 -4.90 -0.46 13.29
C GLN A 9 -4.66 0.66 12.26
N ARG A 10 -4.06 0.34 11.11
CA ARG A 10 -3.79 1.32 10.06
C ARG A 10 -5.11 1.82 9.46
N HIS A 11 -5.35 3.11 9.59
CA HIS A 11 -6.45 3.82 8.95
C HIS A 11 -5.95 5.08 8.25
N SER A 12 -6.71 5.56 7.26
CA SER A 12 -6.35 6.81 6.58
C SER A 12 -6.54 7.99 7.52
N VAL A 13 -5.46 8.75 7.75
CA VAL A 13 -5.50 10.01 8.50
C VAL A 13 -5.12 11.15 7.57
N ARG A 14 -5.82 12.28 7.68
CA ARG A 14 -5.54 13.46 6.85
C ARG A 14 -5.36 14.74 7.65
N LYS A 15 -5.38 14.64 8.97
CA LYS A 15 -5.13 15.76 9.89
C LYS A 15 -4.00 15.36 10.81
N TYR A 16 -2.95 16.17 10.83
CA TYR A 16 -1.71 15.89 11.53
C TYR A 16 -1.37 17.05 12.45
N ILE A 17 -0.79 16.72 13.61
CA ILE A 17 -0.27 17.72 14.53
C ILE A 17 1.13 18.17 14.10
N HIS A 18 1.48 19.41 14.42
CA HIS A 18 2.85 19.89 14.24
C HIS A 18 3.76 19.20 15.26
N LYS A 19 4.41 18.14 14.80
CA LYS A 19 5.40 17.38 15.56
C LYS A 19 6.41 16.77 14.58
N PRO A 20 7.67 17.26 14.57
CA PRO A 20 8.71 16.70 13.72
C PRO A 20 8.92 15.20 13.97
N LEU A 21 9.30 14.48 12.92
CA LEU A 21 9.74 13.10 13.04
C LEU A 21 11.07 13.07 13.81
N SER A 22 11.23 12.12 14.75
CA SER A 22 12.51 11.95 15.42
C SER A 22 13.57 11.39 14.46
N THR A 23 14.84 11.60 14.77
CA THR A 23 15.97 11.07 13.98
C THR A 23 15.88 9.55 13.80
N GLU A 24 15.44 8.82 14.83
CA GLU A 24 15.28 7.37 14.79
C GLU A 24 14.17 6.94 13.82
N VAL A 25 13.06 7.68 13.79
CA VAL A 25 11.94 7.43 12.86
C VAL A 25 12.37 7.72 11.42
N VAL A 26 13.05 8.85 11.19
CA VAL A 26 13.59 9.20 9.86
C VAL A 26 14.55 8.12 9.37
N ARG A 27 15.53 7.74 10.20
CA ARG A 27 16.49 6.69 9.87
C ARG A 27 15.82 5.36 9.52
N ALA A 28 14.84 4.92 10.32
CA ALA A 28 14.13 3.68 10.07
C ALA A 28 13.34 3.71 8.74
N LEU A 29 12.71 4.84 8.43
CA LEU A 29 12.01 5.03 7.15
C LEU A 29 12.99 5.05 5.97
N GLU A 30 14.11 5.77 6.07
CA GLU A 30 15.12 5.85 5.02
C GLU A 30 15.79 4.50 4.75
N GLU A 31 16.12 3.73 5.79
CA GLU A 31 16.65 2.36 5.66
C GLU A 31 15.66 1.47 4.90
N LYS A 32 14.36 1.53 5.25
CA LYS A 32 13.34 0.76 4.54
C LYS A 32 13.11 1.26 3.12
N ILE A 33 13.20 2.57 2.87
CA ILE A 33 13.12 3.16 1.53
C ILE A 33 14.26 2.63 0.64
N LEU A 34 15.49 2.54 1.16
CA LEU A 34 16.62 1.97 0.41
C LEU A 34 16.38 0.51 0.02
N GLU A 35 15.85 -0.30 0.94
CA GLU A 35 15.46 -1.69 0.67
C GLU A 35 14.37 -1.74 -0.42
N CYS A 36 13.27 -1.00 -0.23
CA CYS A 36 12.15 -0.94 -1.19
C CYS A 36 12.58 -0.43 -2.57
N ASN A 37 13.49 0.54 -2.64
CA ASN A 37 14.02 1.06 -3.91
C ASN A 37 14.86 0.02 -4.63
N LYS A 38 15.71 -0.70 -3.89
CA LYS A 38 16.57 -1.75 -4.44
C LYS A 38 15.75 -2.95 -4.94
N GLU A 39 14.85 -3.48 -4.12
CA GLU A 39 14.05 -4.66 -4.47
C GLU A 39 12.96 -4.33 -5.49
N GLY A 40 12.38 -3.14 -5.37
CA GLY A 40 11.31 -2.69 -6.22
C GLY A 40 11.76 -2.04 -7.52
N GLY A 41 13.02 -1.67 -7.68
CA GLY A 41 13.45 -0.83 -8.82
C GLY A 41 12.68 0.50 -8.84
N LEU A 42 12.59 1.15 -7.69
CA LEU A 42 11.83 2.38 -7.45
C LEU A 42 12.76 3.52 -7.03
N HIS A 43 12.20 4.73 -7.01
CA HIS A 43 12.85 5.95 -6.53
C HIS A 43 11.94 6.66 -5.53
N ILE A 44 11.65 5.96 -4.43
CA ILE A 44 10.92 6.47 -3.28
C ILE A 44 11.83 7.42 -2.51
N GLN A 45 11.29 8.57 -2.10
CA GLN A 45 12.00 9.59 -1.31
C GLN A 45 11.14 10.02 -0.13
N LEU A 46 11.76 10.20 1.04
CA LEU A 46 11.13 10.83 2.19
C LEU A 46 11.38 12.34 2.11
N VAL A 47 10.30 13.12 2.20
CA VAL A 47 10.37 14.57 2.34
C VAL A 47 9.87 14.92 3.74
N THR A 48 10.63 15.75 4.46
CA THR A 48 10.29 16.19 5.82
C THR A 48 10.22 17.71 5.90
N GLN A 49 9.38 18.20 6.84
CA GLN A 49 9.18 19.62 7.12
C GLN A 49 8.81 20.49 5.89
N GLU A 50 8.16 19.90 4.90
CA GLU A 50 7.74 20.55 3.66
C GLU A 50 6.22 20.77 3.68
N THR A 51 5.80 22.03 3.70
CA THR A 51 4.39 22.44 3.94
C THR A 51 3.64 22.80 2.66
N LYS A 52 4.32 22.86 1.51
CA LYS A 52 3.72 23.30 0.25
C LYS A 52 2.90 22.18 -0.37
N ALA A 53 3.37 20.95 -0.43
CA ALA A 53 2.74 19.89 -1.24
C ALA A 53 1.25 19.66 -0.93
N PHE A 54 0.85 19.76 0.35
CA PHE A 54 -0.51 19.50 0.82
C PHE A 54 -1.26 20.77 1.27
N SER A 55 -0.78 21.96 0.90
CA SER A 55 -1.46 23.23 1.15
C SER A 55 -2.24 23.74 -0.09
N GLY A 56 -3.21 24.61 0.15
CA GLY A 56 -3.99 25.30 -0.87
C GLY A 56 -5.10 24.47 -1.53
N ILE A 57 -5.67 25.01 -2.60
CA ILE A 57 -6.88 24.49 -3.27
C ILE A 57 -6.69 23.04 -3.78
N MET A 58 -5.46 22.67 -4.14
CA MET A 58 -5.12 21.34 -4.67
C MET A 58 -5.10 20.22 -3.63
N SER A 59 -5.04 20.55 -2.33
CA SER A 59 -5.30 19.55 -1.28
C SER A 59 -6.80 19.25 -1.14
N TYR A 60 -7.65 19.97 -1.88
CA TYR A 60 -9.12 19.93 -1.83
C TYR A 60 -9.70 20.12 -0.42
N GLY A 61 -8.96 20.78 0.48
CA GLY A 61 -9.33 20.86 1.89
C GLY A 61 -9.38 19.49 2.59
N LYS A 62 -8.81 18.45 1.98
CA LYS A 62 -8.82 17.08 2.50
C LYS A 62 -7.70 16.82 3.49
N PHE A 63 -6.62 17.61 3.43
CA PHE A 63 -5.43 17.46 4.25
C PHE A 63 -5.15 18.71 5.09
N HIS A 64 -4.72 18.51 6.33
CA HIS A 64 -4.32 19.55 7.27
C HIS A 64 -3.05 19.15 8.01
N GLY A 65 -2.11 20.06 8.17
CA GLY A 65 -0.89 19.86 8.97
C GLY A 65 0.11 18.86 8.40
N VAL A 66 0.00 18.48 7.11
CA VAL A 66 0.98 17.57 6.50
C VAL A 66 2.28 18.32 6.27
N GLU A 67 3.33 17.84 6.91
CA GLU A 67 4.71 18.36 6.78
C GLU A 67 5.68 17.28 6.28
N ASN A 68 5.26 16.01 6.28
CA ASN A 68 6.09 14.90 5.88
C ASN A 68 5.33 13.99 4.92
N TYR A 69 6.01 13.51 3.88
CA TYR A 69 5.40 12.64 2.89
C TYR A 69 6.43 11.78 2.16
N LEU A 70 5.97 10.64 1.65
CA LEU A 70 6.73 9.82 0.72
C LEU A 70 6.36 10.21 -0.71
N VAL A 71 7.38 10.45 -1.52
CA VAL A 71 7.25 10.61 -2.97
C VAL A 71 7.39 9.25 -3.60
N MET A 72 6.34 8.75 -4.26
CA MET A 72 6.33 7.42 -4.85
C MET A 72 6.61 7.52 -6.35
N ALA A 73 7.87 7.31 -6.74
CA ALA A 73 8.33 7.42 -8.13
C ALA A 73 9.12 6.19 -8.59
N GLY A 74 9.29 6.08 -9.91
CA GLY A 74 10.13 5.06 -10.54
C GLY A 74 10.02 5.10 -12.06
N GLN A 75 10.86 4.31 -12.74
CA GLN A 75 10.88 4.21 -14.21
C GLN A 75 9.53 3.72 -14.74
N LYS A 76 9.04 4.38 -15.79
CA LYS A 76 7.77 4.01 -16.45
C LYS A 76 7.83 2.57 -16.95
N ALA A 77 6.92 1.76 -16.46
CA ALA A 77 6.71 0.38 -16.86
C ALA A 77 5.25 -0.02 -16.61
N ASP A 78 4.77 -1.06 -17.28
CA ASP A 78 3.38 -1.52 -17.16
C ASP A 78 3.01 -2.00 -15.75
N ASP A 79 4.01 -2.44 -14.97
CA ASP A 79 3.92 -2.94 -13.61
C ASP A 79 4.23 -1.89 -12.54
N LEU A 80 4.63 -0.67 -12.93
CA LEU A 80 5.10 0.36 -11.99
C LEU A 80 4.08 0.63 -10.88
N ASP A 81 2.81 0.82 -11.25
CA ASP A 81 1.76 1.10 -10.27
C ASP A 81 1.61 -0.05 -9.25
N GLU A 82 1.72 -1.32 -9.67
CA GLU A 82 1.62 -2.48 -8.77
C GLU A 82 2.84 -2.56 -7.84
N ARG A 83 4.06 -2.31 -8.36
CA ARG A 83 5.28 -2.21 -7.53
C ARG A 83 5.18 -1.08 -6.52
N ILE A 84 4.72 0.10 -6.92
CA ILE A 84 4.51 1.25 -6.04
C ILE A 84 3.52 0.89 -4.92
N GLY A 85 2.41 0.24 -5.25
CA GLY A 85 1.43 -0.21 -4.25
C GLY A 85 2.05 -1.20 -3.25
N TYR A 86 2.77 -2.20 -3.75
CA TYR A 86 3.37 -3.23 -2.92
C TYR A 86 4.44 -2.68 -1.96
N TYR A 87 5.42 -1.94 -2.47
CA TYR A 87 6.52 -1.42 -1.64
C TYR A 87 6.13 -0.17 -0.83
N GLY A 88 5.21 0.65 -1.34
CA GLY A 88 4.63 1.75 -0.59
C GLY A 88 3.84 1.26 0.63
N GLU A 89 3.11 0.15 0.51
CA GLU A 89 2.38 -0.38 1.67
C GLU A 89 3.31 -0.97 2.74
N GLN A 90 4.50 -1.46 2.37
CA GLN A 90 5.51 -1.82 3.39
C GLN A 90 5.93 -0.61 4.23
N LEU A 91 6.10 0.55 3.59
CA LEU A 91 6.44 1.81 4.28
C LEU A 91 5.27 2.33 5.10
N VAL A 92 4.03 2.17 4.62
CA VAL A 92 2.81 2.52 5.36
C VAL A 92 2.68 1.70 6.63
N LEU A 93 2.89 0.39 6.56
CA LEU A 93 2.82 -0.49 7.73
C LEU A 93 3.98 -0.26 8.70
N LEU A 94 5.19 0.03 8.20
CA LEU A 94 6.31 0.44 9.04
C LEU A 94 6.01 1.77 9.75
N ALA A 95 5.49 2.77 9.04
CA ALA A 95 5.10 4.04 9.62
C ALA A 95 4.07 3.86 10.75
N GLN A 96 3.06 3.00 10.53
CA GLN A 96 2.11 2.62 11.58
C GLN A 96 2.82 1.97 12.78
N ALA A 97 3.77 1.06 12.54
CA ALA A 97 4.56 0.43 13.59
C ALA A 97 5.42 1.39 14.41
N LEU A 98 5.87 2.49 13.79
CA LEU A 98 6.59 3.59 14.42
C LEU A 98 5.66 4.62 15.10
N GLY A 99 4.34 4.36 15.13
CA GLY A 99 3.35 5.24 15.76
C GLY A 99 2.93 6.44 14.92
N LEU A 100 3.22 6.43 13.62
CA LEU A 100 2.76 7.44 12.67
C LEU A 100 1.44 7.02 12.02
N ASN A 101 0.71 7.99 11.50
CA ASN A 101 -0.46 7.77 10.68
C ASN A 101 -0.18 8.16 9.22
N THR A 102 -0.90 7.57 8.28
CA THR A 102 -0.64 7.74 6.85
C THR A 102 -1.91 7.92 6.04
N CYS A 103 -1.78 8.51 4.85
CA CYS A 103 -2.82 8.45 3.84
C CYS A 103 -2.25 8.56 2.42
N TRP A 104 -2.66 7.62 1.58
CA TRP A 104 -2.37 7.64 0.14
C TRP A 104 -3.08 8.83 -0.53
N ALA A 105 -2.31 9.63 -1.28
CA ALA A 105 -2.79 10.75 -2.07
C ALA A 105 -2.39 10.55 -3.54
N GLY A 106 -3.36 10.21 -4.39
CA GLY A 106 -3.13 10.05 -5.83
C GLY A 106 -3.08 11.38 -6.59
N LEU A 107 -3.95 12.34 -6.23
CA LEU A 107 -4.10 13.63 -6.91
C LEU A 107 -4.23 14.84 -5.98
N SER A 108 -4.48 14.62 -4.68
CA SER A 108 -4.76 15.71 -3.72
C SER A 108 -3.50 16.30 -3.11
N TYR A 109 -2.56 16.68 -3.97
CA TYR A 109 -1.30 17.36 -3.63
C TYR A 109 -0.84 18.19 -4.84
N ARG A 110 0.05 19.15 -4.61
CA ARG A 110 0.83 19.82 -5.65
C ARG A 110 2.27 19.31 -5.67
N LYS A 111 2.90 19.40 -6.83
CA LYS A 111 4.32 19.07 -6.96
C LYS A 111 5.18 20.22 -6.43
N VAL A 112 6.25 19.86 -5.74
CA VAL A 112 7.22 20.79 -5.15
C VAL A 112 8.58 20.34 -5.65
N ASN A 113 8.94 20.79 -6.84
CA ASN A 113 10.07 20.23 -7.60
C ASN A 113 11.42 20.44 -6.90
N GLU A 114 11.51 21.42 -5.98
CA GLU A 114 12.68 21.68 -5.16
C GLU A 114 12.85 20.71 -3.98
N ALA A 115 11.80 19.96 -3.61
CA ALA A 115 11.80 19.10 -2.42
C ALA A 115 12.25 17.66 -2.70
N TYR A 116 12.27 17.23 -3.96
CA TYR A 116 12.61 15.88 -4.37
C TYR A 116 13.01 15.85 -5.84
N LYS A 117 13.70 14.78 -6.26
CA LYS A 117 14.17 14.62 -7.64
C LYS A 117 13.34 13.58 -8.38
N ILE A 118 12.94 13.88 -9.62
CA ILE A 118 12.35 12.91 -10.55
C ILE A 118 13.28 12.81 -11.74
N GLU A 119 13.86 11.63 -11.96
CA GLU A 119 14.84 11.40 -13.03
C GLU A 119 14.16 11.28 -14.41
N LYS A 120 14.96 11.41 -15.46
CA LYS A 120 14.49 11.21 -16.83
C LYS A 120 13.89 9.80 -16.98
N GLY A 121 12.68 9.73 -17.54
CA GLY A 121 11.95 8.47 -17.73
C GLY A 121 11.09 8.05 -16.54
N GLU A 122 11.23 8.69 -15.37
CA GLU A 122 10.44 8.38 -14.20
C GLU A 122 9.04 9.01 -14.23
N LYS A 123 8.15 8.42 -13.42
CA LYS A 123 6.81 8.93 -13.14
C LYS A 123 6.65 9.02 -11.62
N LEU A 124 6.32 10.21 -11.12
CA LEU A 124 5.71 10.37 -9.81
C LEU A 124 4.26 9.84 -9.90
N THR A 125 3.99 8.73 -9.21
CA THR A 125 2.72 7.99 -9.31
C THR A 125 1.72 8.45 -8.26
N CYS A 126 2.18 8.69 -7.03
CA CYS A 126 1.38 9.26 -5.94
C CYS A 126 2.31 9.82 -4.85
N MET A 127 1.71 10.41 -3.82
CA MET A 127 2.38 10.70 -2.56
C MET A 127 1.66 9.96 -1.42
N ILE A 128 2.37 9.70 -0.32
CA ILE A 128 1.79 9.18 0.92
C ILE A 128 2.07 10.21 2.00
N ALA A 129 1.05 10.90 2.48
CA ALA A 129 1.18 11.79 3.63
C ALA A 129 1.48 10.97 4.88
N LEU A 130 2.38 11.44 5.75
CA LEU A 130 2.68 10.80 7.02
C LEU A 130 3.01 11.80 8.14
N GLY A 131 2.79 11.38 9.38
CA GLY A 131 3.07 12.18 10.57
C GLY A 131 2.25 11.70 11.76
N TYR A 132 2.28 12.45 12.85
CA TYR A 132 1.44 12.18 14.00
C TYR A 132 0.04 12.72 13.75
N GLY A 133 -0.97 11.84 13.71
CA GLY A 133 -2.35 12.23 13.47
C GLY A 133 -2.98 12.94 14.66
N GLU A 134 -3.96 13.80 14.39
CA GLU A 134 -4.89 14.30 15.43
C GLU A 134 -5.80 13.17 15.98
N SER A 135 -5.92 12.07 15.24
CA SER A 135 -6.58 10.83 15.62
C SER A 135 -5.88 9.66 14.95
N GLN A 136 -6.24 8.43 15.35
CA GLN A 136 -5.77 7.21 14.68
C GLN A 136 -6.55 6.86 13.40
N GLY A 137 -7.43 7.76 12.94
CA GLY A 137 -8.35 7.48 11.84
C GLY A 137 -9.49 6.56 12.26
N ILE A 138 -10.34 6.20 11.30
CA ILE A 138 -11.49 5.33 11.52
C ILE A 138 -11.50 4.17 10.54
N SER A 139 -12.08 3.06 10.97
CA SER A 139 -12.34 1.92 10.12
C SER A 139 -13.24 2.32 8.94
N HIS A 140 -13.05 1.64 7.81
CA HIS A 140 -13.80 1.85 6.59
C HIS A 140 -14.68 0.64 6.31
N LYS A 141 -15.75 0.84 5.53
CA LYS A 141 -16.59 -0.27 5.09
C LYS A 141 -15.76 -1.23 4.24
N ILE A 142 -15.67 -2.49 4.66
CA ILE A 142 -15.02 -3.57 3.91
C ILE A 142 -16.07 -4.41 3.17
N LYS A 143 -15.65 -5.02 2.06
CA LYS A 143 -16.42 -6.05 1.36
C LYS A 143 -16.44 -7.35 2.16
N THR A 144 -17.34 -8.26 1.80
CA THR A 144 -17.29 -9.64 2.32
C THR A 144 -16.21 -10.43 1.59
N MET A 145 -15.77 -11.53 2.20
CA MET A 145 -14.74 -12.41 1.64
C MET A 145 -15.15 -13.02 0.30
N GLU A 146 -16.43 -13.35 0.12
CA GLU A 146 -17.00 -13.91 -1.11
C GLU A 146 -17.04 -12.89 -2.24
N GLN A 147 -17.12 -11.59 -1.93
CA GLN A 147 -17.08 -10.52 -2.94
C GLN A 147 -15.70 -10.30 -3.54
N VAL A 148 -14.65 -10.81 -2.90
CA VAL A 148 -13.25 -10.63 -3.31
C VAL A 148 -12.49 -11.96 -3.44
N SER A 149 -13.14 -13.10 -3.30
CA SER A 149 -12.48 -14.40 -3.41
C SER A 149 -13.45 -15.54 -3.68
N ASN A 150 -12.90 -16.72 -4.02
CA ASN A 150 -13.62 -17.99 -4.00
C ASN A 150 -13.46 -18.75 -2.68
N ALA A 151 -13.10 -18.07 -1.58
CA ALA A 151 -12.96 -18.73 -0.30
C ALA A 151 -14.31 -19.28 0.17
N THR A 152 -14.25 -20.47 0.75
CA THR A 152 -15.36 -21.17 1.41
C THR A 152 -14.94 -21.55 2.83
N SER A 153 -15.88 -22.03 3.64
CA SER A 153 -15.57 -22.59 4.97
C SER A 153 -14.53 -23.71 4.93
N ASN A 154 -14.46 -24.46 3.82
CA ASN A 154 -13.52 -25.56 3.60
C ASN A 154 -12.16 -25.11 3.03
N SER A 155 -12.00 -23.83 2.69
CA SER A 155 -10.73 -23.33 2.16
C SER A 155 -9.62 -23.36 3.24
N PRO A 156 -8.35 -23.58 2.84
CA PRO A 156 -7.23 -23.59 3.77
C PRO A 156 -7.20 -22.34 4.65
N SER A 157 -6.86 -22.51 5.93
CA SER A 157 -6.86 -21.42 6.90
C SER A 157 -5.94 -20.27 6.50
N TRP A 158 -4.77 -20.58 5.94
CA TRP A 158 -3.84 -19.58 5.41
C TRP A 158 -4.47 -18.74 4.28
N PHE A 159 -5.27 -19.35 3.40
CA PHE A 159 -5.91 -18.63 2.30
C PHE A 159 -6.94 -17.63 2.84
N ARG A 160 -7.79 -18.09 3.76
CA ARG A 160 -8.80 -17.24 4.43
C ARG A 160 -8.15 -16.07 5.17
N LYS A 161 -7.08 -16.32 5.95
CA LYS A 161 -6.31 -15.27 6.63
C LYS A 161 -5.68 -14.28 5.66
N GLY A 162 -5.19 -14.73 4.50
CA GLY A 162 -4.72 -13.86 3.44
C GLY A 162 -5.81 -12.94 2.90
N VAL A 163 -7.00 -13.48 2.62
CA VAL A 163 -8.15 -12.67 2.15
C VAL A 163 -8.61 -11.69 3.24
N GLU A 164 -8.70 -12.12 4.49
CA GLU A 164 -9.04 -11.27 5.65
C GLU A 164 -8.08 -10.10 5.79
N ALA A 165 -6.76 -10.34 5.70
CA ALA A 165 -5.77 -9.28 5.74
C ALA A 165 -5.88 -8.34 4.53
N ALA A 166 -6.12 -8.88 3.33
CA ALA A 166 -6.28 -8.09 2.11
C ALA A 166 -7.53 -7.20 2.12
N LEU A 167 -8.62 -7.61 2.78
CA LEU A 167 -9.82 -6.78 2.98
C LEU A 167 -9.54 -5.50 3.79
N LEU A 168 -8.49 -5.49 4.62
CA LEU A 168 -8.08 -4.32 5.41
C LEU A 168 -7.12 -3.39 4.65
N ALA A 169 -6.67 -3.80 3.45
CA ALA A 169 -5.80 -3.01 2.60
C ALA A 169 -6.48 -1.69 2.17
N PRO A 170 -5.79 -0.54 2.27
CA PRO A 170 -6.33 0.70 1.72
C PRO A 170 -6.47 0.58 0.20
N THR A 171 -7.54 1.14 -0.35
CA THR A 171 -7.72 1.26 -1.80
C THR A 171 -8.20 2.65 -2.16
N ALA A 172 -7.87 3.10 -3.38
CA ALA A 172 -8.32 4.39 -3.88
C ALA A 172 -9.85 4.51 -3.72
N ILE A 173 -10.30 5.60 -3.09
CA ILE A 173 -11.71 5.88 -2.77
C ILE A 173 -12.48 4.70 -2.13
N ASN A 174 -11.76 3.83 -1.39
CA ASN A 174 -12.29 2.61 -0.78
C ASN A 174 -13.01 1.66 -1.78
N GLN A 175 -12.52 1.56 -3.01
CA GLN A 175 -13.20 0.78 -4.06
C GLN A 175 -13.10 -0.75 -3.87
N GLN A 176 -12.05 -1.25 -3.19
CA GLN A 176 -11.76 -2.67 -2.98
C GLN A 176 -11.97 -3.52 -4.24
N LYS A 177 -11.39 -3.07 -5.34
CA LYS A 177 -11.49 -3.71 -6.66
C LYS A 177 -10.30 -4.63 -6.91
N PHE A 178 -10.16 -5.61 -6.04
CA PHE A 178 -9.22 -6.71 -6.18
C PHE A 178 -9.95 -8.02 -5.87
N SER A 179 -9.39 -9.14 -6.32
CA SER A 179 -9.90 -10.46 -5.98
C SER A 179 -8.78 -11.50 -5.95
N PHE A 180 -8.90 -12.47 -5.06
CA PHE A 180 -7.94 -13.58 -4.90
C PHE A 180 -8.66 -14.91 -5.12
N PHE A 181 -8.17 -15.71 -6.07
CA PHE A 181 -8.76 -17.00 -6.40
C PHE A 181 -7.77 -18.11 -6.13
N LEU A 182 -8.09 -19.00 -5.20
CA LEU A 182 -7.39 -20.27 -5.03
C LEU A 182 -7.68 -21.15 -6.24
N GLN A 183 -6.64 -21.52 -6.99
CA GLN A 183 -6.79 -22.38 -8.16
C GLN A 183 -7.11 -23.81 -7.73
N ASP A 184 -7.86 -24.52 -8.57
CA ASP A 184 -8.09 -25.95 -8.38
C ASP A 184 -6.76 -26.69 -8.22
N GLN A 185 -6.75 -27.64 -7.29
CA GLN A 185 -5.61 -28.48 -6.98
C GLN A 185 -5.68 -29.83 -7.72
N GLU A 186 -6.75 -30.11 -8.48
CA GLU A 186 -6.85 -31.30 -9.33
C GLU A 186 -5.62 -31.43 -10.26
N GLY A 187 -4.96 -32.59 -10.20
CA GLY A 187 -3.73 -32.87 -10.97
C GLY A 187 -2.45 -32.20 -10.44
N THR A 188 -2.51 -31.48 -9.31
CA THR A 188 -1.31 -30.93 -8.66
C THR A 188 -0.52 -32.06 -8.00
N LYS A 189 0.74 -32.24 -8.40
CA LYS A 189 1.62 -33.27 -7.82
C LYS A 189 1.76 -33.05 -6.31
N ALA A 190 1.75 -34.14 -5.54
CA ALA A 190 2.04 -34.11 -4.11
C ALA A 190 3.34 -33.34 -3.83
N GLY A 191 3.30 -32.41 -2.87
CA GLY A 191 4.42 -31.53 -2.52
C GLY A 191 4.50 -30.20 -3.30
N CYS A 192 3.63 -29.96 -4.29
CA CYS A 192 3.55 -28.64 -4.93
C CYS A 192 2.68 -27.67 -4.12
N LYS A 193 3.14 -26.43 -3.97
CA LYS A 193 2.37 -25.37 -3.30
C LYS A 193 1.12 -25.00 -4.11
N PRO A 194 -0.03 -24.77 -3.44
CA PRO A 194 -1.22 -24.22 -4.08
C PRO A 194 -0.94 -22.91 -4.81
N LYS A 195 -1.68 -22.67 -5.89
CA LYS A 195 -1.56 -21.45 -6.70
C LYS A 195 -2.69 -20.49 -6.39
N VAL A 196 -2.35 -19.21 -6.22
CA VAL A 196 -3.32 -18.14 -6.02
C VAL A 196 -3.23 -17.16 -7.18
N LEU A 197 -4.38 -16.83 -7.76
CA LEU A 197 -4.52 -15.81 -8.79
C LEU A 197 -5.05 -14.52 -8.18
N ALA A 198 -4.24 -13.46 -8.24
CA ALA A 198 -4.68 -12.10 -7.92
C ALA A 198 -5.22 -11.40 -9.19
N LYS A 199 -6.39 -10.78 -9.10
CA LYS A 199 -7.00 -10.00 -10.18
C LYS A 199 -7.37 -8.61 -9.70
N ARG A 200 -7.08 -7.58 -10.50
CA ARG A 200 -7.68 -6.26 -10.35
C ARG A 200 -9.05 -6.21 -11.01
N GLY A 201 -9.98 -5.47 -10.42
CA GLY A 201 -11.26 -5.12 -11.01
C GLY A 201 -11.16 -3.89 -11.92
N PHE A 202 -12.21 -3.66 -12.71
CA PHE A 202 -12.34 -2.50 -13.58
C PHE A 202 -12.74 -1.25 -12.77
N SER A 203 -12.07 -0.11 -13.01
CA SER A 203 -12.45 1.17 -12.41
C SER A 203 -12.32 2.34 -13.36
N MET A 204 -13.36 3.19 -13.38
CA MET A 204 -13.34 4.48 -14.07
C MET A 204 -12.45 5.50 -13.36
N VAL A 205 -12.18 5.32 -12.06
CA VAL A 205 -11.34 6.23 -11.25
C VAL A 205 -9.85 5.87 -11.34
N GLY A 206 -9.52 4.71 -11.91
CA GLY A 206 -8.14 4.22 -12.01
C GLY A 206 -7.62 3.57 -10.72
N TYR A 207 -6.29 3.57 -10.57
CA TYR A 207 -5.53 3.07 -9.41
C TYR A 207 -5.63 1.57 -9.07
N THR A 208 -6.45 0.78 -9.77
CA THR A 208 -6.64 -0.65 -9.41
C THR A 208 -5.39 -1.53 -9.58
N LYS A 209 -4.38 -1.10 -10.35
CA LYS A 209 -3.07 -1.77 -10.39
C LYS A 209 -2.28 -1.53 -9.10
N MET A 210 -2.26 -0.29 -8.61
CA MET A 210 -1.63 0.05 -7.33
C MET A 210 -2.37 -0.58 -6.16
N ASP A 211 -3.70 -0.50 -6.13
CA ASP A 211 -4.51 -1.17 -5.11
C ASP A 211 -4.26 -2.68 -5.08
N LEU A 212 -4.03 -3.32 -6.24
CA LEU A 212 -3.68 -4.74 -6.30
C LEU A 212 -2.34 -5.03 -5.64
N GLY A 213 -1.33 -4.17 -5.83
CA GLY A 213 -0.04 -4.28 -5.18
C GLY A 213 -0.15 -4.21 -3.65
N ILE A 214 -0.92 -3.23 -3.14
CA ILE A 214 -1.23 -3.07 -1.72
C ILE A 214 -1.91 -4.34 -1.19
N ALA A 215 -2.99 -4.79 -1.85
CA ALA A 215 -3.75 -5.96 -1.43
C ALA A 215 -2.91 -7.25 -1.47
N LYS A 216 -1.99 -7.40 -2.44
CA LYS A 216 -1.07 -8.55 -2.51
C LYS A 216 -0.11 -8.60 -1.33
N LEU A 217 0.42 -7.46 -0.89
CA LEU A 217 1.27 -7.43 0.31
C LEU A 217 0.49 -7.89 1.55
N HIS A 218 -0.72 -7.36 1.75
CA HIS A 218 -1.58 -7.77 2.85
C HIS A 218 -1.92 -9.25 2.79
N PHE A 219 -2.28 -9.75 1.61
CA PHE A 219 -2.54 -11.17 1.39
C PHE A 219 -1.35 -12.02 1.78
N GLU A 220 -0.14 -11.66 1.33
CA GLU A 220 1.09 -12.38 1.65
C GLU A 220 1.38 -12.43 3.16
N ILE A 221 1.16 -11.33 3.87
CA ILE A 221 1.35 -11.25 5.32
C ILE A 221 0.34 -12.17 6.02
N GLY A 222 -0.95 -12.07 5.68
CA GLY A 222 -1.98 -12.90 6.30
C GLY A 222 -1.89 -14.38 5.93
N ALA A 223 -1.49 -14.69 4.70
CA ALA A 223 -1.39 -16.05 4.19
C ALA A 223 -0.09 -16.76 4.54
N GLY A 224 0.99 -16.04 4.81
CA GLY A 224 2.34 -16.61 4.82
C GLY A 224 2.80 -16.96 3.40
N LYS A 225 3.84 -16.27 2.91
CA LYS A 225 4.37 -16.43 1.54
C LYS A 225 4.82 -17.86 1.24
N GLU A 226 5.15 -18.62 2.28
CA GLU A 226 5.54 -20.02 2.19
C GLU A 226 4.40 -20.97 1.85
N ASN A 227 3.13 -20.57 2.01
CA ASN A 227 1.99 -21.47 1.83
C ASN A 227 1.50 -21.58 0.38
N PHE A 228 1.92 -20.67 -0.51
CA PHE A 228 1.39 -20.61 -1.87
C PHE A 228 2.41 -20.11 -2.90
N LYS A 229 2.00 -20.12 -4.17
CA LYS A 229 2.67 -19.43 -5.27
C LYS A 229 1.69 -18.56 -6.03
N TRP A 230 2.11 -17.37 -6.44
CA TRP A 230 1.32 -16.56 -7.36
C TRP A 230 1.21 -17.22 -8.73
N VAL A 231 0.04 -17.15 -9.35
CA VAL A 231 -0.10 -17.39 -10.78
C VAL A 231 0.58 -16.25 -11.52
N VAL A 232 1.73 -16.53 -12.12
CA VAL A 232 2.41 -15.59 -13.02
C VAL A 232 1.72 -15.69 -14.37
N LYS A 233 1.09 -14.61 -14.82
CA LYS A 233 0.68 -14.52 -16.22
C LYS A 233 1.95 -14.48 -17.06
N LYS A 234 2.15 -15.47 -17.93
CA LYS A 234 3.11 -15.32 -19.03
C LYS A 234 2.57 -14.17 -19.88
N VAL A 235 3.33 -13.07 -19.89
CA VAL A 235 3.15 -11.99 -20.87
C VAL A 235 3.58 -12.53 -22.23
#